data_AF-A0A662NIR7-F1
#
_entry.id   AF-A0A662NIR7-F1
#
_cell.length_a   1.000
_cell.length_b   1.000
_cell.length_c   1.000
_cell.angle_alpha   90.00
_cell.angle_beta   90.00
_cell.angle_gamma   90.00
#
_symmetry.space_group_name_H-M   'P 1'
#
loop_
_entity.id
_entity.type
_entity.pdbx_description
1 polymer ?
#
loop_
_entity_poly.entity_id
_entity_poly.type
_entity_poly.pdbx_seq_one_letter_code
_entity_poly.pdbx_strand_id
1 'polypeptide(L)'
;MRSLVLLLDCSASMDEIVGDKRKIDHLRDAVVVFPEAKLYGFSNNFFEIREGVPEPMSSTAMRHAFRQIASYVDSSTRLILISDGLPTDGSDEEVIAQAKLLPCPVNVLYIGDDEKGERFMKELARATGGQEITLSPQELQVDLGTALTDGIQKLALPPARRNDGK
;
A
#
# COMPACT_ATOMS: atom_id res chain seq x y z
N MET A 1 -19.81 0.22 -9.14
CA MET A 1 -18.66 0.97 -8.59
C MET A 1 -17.51 -0.01 -8.45
N ARG A 2 -16.27 0.39 -8.71
CA ARG A 2 -15.11 -0.48 -8.42
C ARG A 2 -14.95 -0.57 -6.90
N SER A 3 -14.71 -1.76 -6.36
CA SER A 3 -14.40 -1.94 -4.94
C SER A 3 -13.02 -1.34 -4.63
N LEU A 4 -12.89 -0.65 -3.50
CA LEU A 4 -11.60 -0.19 -2.97
C LEU A 4 -11.12 -1.16 -1.89
N VAL A 5 -9.89 -1.64 -2.04
CA VAL A 5 -9.24 -2.53 -1.09
C VAL A 5 -7.90 -1.91 -0.71
N LEU A 6 -7.70 -1.67 0.58
CA LEU A 6 -6.43 -1.19 1.13
C LEU A 6 -5.72 -2.36 1.81
N LEU A 7 -4.51 -2.66 1.36
CA LEU A 7 -3.61 -3.64 1.95
C LEU A 7 -2.54 -2.88 2.73
N LEU A 8 -2.62 -2.96 4.06
CA LEU A 8 -1.88 -2.14 5.00
C LEU A 8 -0.70 -2.91 5.58
N ASP A 9 0.50 -2.37 5.41
CA ASP A 9 1.66 -2.85 6.14
C ASP A 9 1.51 -2.52 7.64
N CYS A 10 1.61 -3.54 8.47
CA CYS A 10 1.58 -3.49 9.93
C CYS A 10 2.85 -4.11 10.51
N SER A 11 3.95 -4.12 9.77
CA SER A 11 5.25 -4.60 10.23
C SER A 11 5.91 -3.62 11.21
N ALA A 12 6.96 -4.05 11.90
CA ALA A 12 7.60 -3.28 12.96
C ALA A 12 8.18 -1.93 12.51
N SER A 13 8.55 -1.76 11.23
CA SER A 13 9.05 -0.48 10.70
C SER A 13 8.00 0.64 10.76
N MET A 14 6.71 0.28 10.73
CA MET A 14 5.60 1.23 10.86
C MET A 14 5.49 1.86 12.26
N ASP A 15 6.27 1.40 13.24
CA ASP A 15 6.42 2.02 14.57
C ASP A 15 7.33 3.26 14.55
N GLU A 16 8.03 3.53 13.44
CA GLU A 16 8.89 4.70 13.29
C GLU A 16 8.10 6.01 13.42
N ILE A 17 8.69 6.97 14.16
CA ILE A 17 8.10 8.30 14.39
C ILE A 17 8.39 9.21 13.18
N VAL A 18 7.32 9.78 12.63
CA VAL A 18 7.35 10.80 11.58
C VAL A 18 6.59 12.03 12.08
N GLY A 19 7.32 13.14 12.29
CA GLY A 19 6.76 14.33 12.91
C GLY A 19 6.43 14.10 14.37
N ASP A 20 5.15 14.12 14.73
CA ASP A 20 4.63 14.00 16.09
C ASP A 20 4.01 12.62 16.43
N LYS A 21 3.88 11.73 15.45
CA LYS A 21 3.26 10.41 15.61
C LYS A 21 4.02 9.33 14.85
N ARG A 22 3.68 8.07 15.11
CA ARG A 22 4.22 6.92 14.37
C ARG A 22 3.58 6.82 12.98
N LYS A 23 4.27 6.23 12.00
CA LYS A 23 3.70 5.99 10.66
C LYS A 23 2.37 5.23 10.73
N ILE A 24 2.27 4.23 11.60
CA ILE A 24 1.03 3.46 11.81
C ILE A 24 -0.12 4.32 12.33
N ASP A 25 0.15 5.33 13.15
CA ASP A 25 -0.87 6.22 13.69
C ASP A 25 -1.36 7.21 12.61
N HIS A 26 -0.45 7.73 11.79
CA HIS A 26 -0.83 8.49 10.59
C HIS A 26 -1.66 7.64 9.62
N LEU A 27 -1.30 6.37 9.45
CA LEU A 27 -2.06 5.44 8.60
C LEU A 27 -3.46 5.19 9.15
N ARG A 28 -3.63 5.00 10.46
CA ARG A 28 -4.94 4.88 11.12
C ARG A 28 -5.82 6.09 10.84
N ASP A 29 -5.28 7.28 11.04
CA ASP A 29 -5.99 8.54 10.82
C ASP A 29 -6.39 8.71 9.33
N ALA A 30 -5.57 8.24 8.39
CA ALA A 30 -5.87 8.34 6.97
C ALA A 30 -6.96 7.36 6.50
N VAL A 31 -6.93 6.10 6.95
CA VAL A 31 -7.85 5.08 6.43
C VAL A 31 -9.29 5.25 6.91
N VAL A 32 -9.52 5.90 8.06
CA VAL A 32 -10.88 6.18 8.55
C VAL A 32 -11.69 7.11 7.64
N VAL A 33 -11.02 7.87 6.77
CA VAL A 33 -11.65 8.73 5.74
C VAL A 33 -12.32 7.89 4.63
N PHE A 34 -12.01 6.60 4.53
CA PHE A 34 -12.50 5.69 3.49
C PHE A 34 -13.37 4.57 4.09
N PRO A 35 -14.54 4.86 4.68
CA PRO A 35 -15.35 3.87 5.41
C PRO A 35 -15.90 2.72 4.55
N GLU A 36 -15.99 2.93 3.23
CA GLU A 36 -16.44 1.90 2.28
C GLU A 36 -15.29 1.01 1.77
N ALA A 37 -14.04 1.32 2.11
CA ALA A 37 -12.89 0.51 1.71
C ALA A 37 -12.82 -0.77 2.55
N LYS A 38 -12.51 -1.90 1.91
CA LYS A 38 -12.15 -3.11 2.64
C LYS A 38 -10.70 -3.02 3.06
N LEU A 39 -10.44 -3.20 4.35
CA LEU A 39 -9.10 -3.08 4.93
C LEU A 39 -8.55 -4.47 5.23
N TYR A 40 -7.34 -4.74 4.77
CA TYR A 40 -6.58 -5.93 5.14
C TYR A 40 -5.21 -5.50 5.63
N GLY A 41 -4.76 -6.09 6.72
CA GLY A 41 -3.43 -5.85 7.26
C GLY A 41 -2.51 -7.02 6.97
N PHE A 42 -1.22 -6.74 6.88
CA PHE A 42 -0.22 -7.78 6.89
C PHE A 42 1.02 -7.40 7.69
N SER A 43 1.62 -8.42 8.29
CA SER A 43 3.00 -8.40 8.79
C SER A 43 3.60 -9.77 8.49
N ASN A 44 3.82 -10.64 9.47
CA ASN A 44 4.07 -12.07 9.22
C ASN A 44 2.80 -12.82 8.78
N ASN A 45 1.64 -12.31 9.19
CA ASN A 45 0.34 -12.89 8.92
C ASN A 45 -0.48 -11.92 8.08
N PHE A 46 -1.48 -12.45 7.39
CA PHE A 46 -2.51 -11.67 6.70
C PHE A 46 -3.81 -11.73 7.50
N PHE A 47 -4.53 -10.61 7.60
CA PHE A 47 -5.80 -10.54 8.32
C PHE A 47 -6.73 -9.45 7.76
N GLU A 48 -8.02 -9.65 7.92
CA GLU A 48 -9.03 -8.61 7.67
C GLU A 48 -9.06 -7.64 8.86
N ILE A 49 -9.06 -6.33 8.59
CA ILE A 49 -9.15 -5.29 9.61
C ILE A 49 -10.62 -4.89 9.75
N ARG A 50 -11.20 -5.21 10.91
CA ARG A 50 -12.60 -4.86 11.25
C ARG A 50 -12.71 -3.78 12.32
N GLU A 51 -11.74 -3.70 13.22
CA GLU A 51 -11.77 -2.85 14.42
C GLU A 51 -10.49 -2.01 14.54
N GLY A 52 -10.24 -1.16 13.54
CA GLY A 52 -9.06 -0.29 13.49
C GLY A 52 -7.77 -1.02 13.12
N VAL A 53 -6.79 -0.28 12.58
CA VAL A 53 -5.50 -0.85 12.18
C VAL A 53 -4.73 -1.25 13.44
N PRO A 54 -4.25 -2.51 13.57
CA PRO A 54 -3.61 -2.99 14.79
C PRO A 54 -2.23 -2.35 15.03
N GLU A 55 -1.63 -2.64 16.18
CA GLU A 55 -0.26 -2.23 16.48
C GLU A 55 0.75 -2.93 15.55
N PRO A 56 1.81 -2.23 15.15
CA PRO A 56 2.82 -2.77 14.25
C PRO A 56 3.62 -3.87 14.94
N MET A 57 3.91 -4.95 14.22
CA MET A 57 4.70 -6.04 14.75
C MET A 57 5.38 -6.86 13.67
N SER A 58 6.54 -7.42 14.01
CA SER A 58 7.21 -8.44 13.22
C SER A 58 7.67 -7.98 11.83
N SER A 59 7.78 -8.89 10.86
CA SER A 59 8.37 -8.66 9.54
C SER A 59 7.33 -8.38 8.46
N THR A 60 7.79 -8.11 7.23
CA THR A 60 6.99 -7.66 6.08
C THR A 60 6.77 -8.82 5.10
N ALA A 61 5.89 -9.78 5.45
CA ALA A 61 5.61 -10.98 4.62
C ALA A 61 4.68 -10.66 3.44
N MET A 62 5.16 -9.80 2.53
CA MET A 62 4.41 -9.25 1.42
C MET A 62 4.03 -10.29 0.37
N ARG A 63 4.90 -11.27 0.08
CA ARG A 63 4.57 -12.36 -0.85
C ARG A 63 3.40 -13.18 -0.32
N HIS A 64 3.42 -13.50 0.96
CA HIS A 64 2.31 -14.16 1.64
C HIS A 64 1.03 -13.32 1.56
N ALA A 65 1.11 -12.01 1.82
CA ALA A 65 -0.03 -11.11 1.74
C ALA A 65 -0.67 -11.10 0.34
N PHE A 66 0.14 -11.04 -0.73
CA PHE A 66 -0.38 -11.12 -2.10
C PHE A 66 -1.06 -12.46 -2.42
N ARG A 67 -0.53 -13.56 -1.90
CA ARG A 67 -1.19 -14.86 -2.09
C ARG A 67 -2.56 -14.90 -1.42
N GLN A 68 -2.69 -14.32 -0.23
CA GLN A 68 -3.94 -14.35 0.55
C GLN A 68 -4.98 -13.37 -0.01
N ILE A 69 -4.57 -12.15 -0.36
CA ILE A 69 -5.47 -11.10 -0.85
C ILE A 69 -6.15 -11.49 -2.18
N ALA A 70 -5.55 -12.40 -2.96
CA ALA A 70 -6.08 -12.90 -4.22
C ALA A 70 -7.53 -13.43 -4.11
N SER A 71 -7.93 -13.96 -2.97
CA SER A 71 -9.31 -14.45 -2.74
C SER A 71 -10.33 -13.34 -2.43
N TYR A 72 -9.87 -12.10 -2.25
CA TYR A 72 -10.70 -10.95 -1.85
C TYR A 72 -10.78 -9.85 -2.90
N VAL A 73 -10.11 -10.03 -4.03
CA VAL A 73 -10.02 -9.06 -5.11
C VAL A 73 -10.41 -9.69 -6.44
N ASP A 74 -10.89 -8.87 -7.37
CA ASP A 74 -11.24 -9.23 -8.73
C ASP A 74 -10.71 -8.18 -9.72
N SER A 75 -10.93 -8.37 -11.02
CA SER A 75 -10.45 -7.44 -12.05
C SER A 75 -11.08 -6.05 -12.00
N SER A 76 -12.17 -5.87 -11.26
CA SER A 76 -12.79 -4.57 -11.02
C SER A 76 -12.22 -3.87 -9.77
N THR A 77 -11.45 -4.57 -8.95
CA THR A 77 -10.94 -4.07 -7.67
C THR A 77 -9.84 -3.03 -7.87
N ARG A 78 -9.88 -1.97 -7.05
CA ARG A 78 -8.77 -1.03 -6.83
C ARG A 78 -8.02 -1.46 -5.59
N LEU A 79 -6.94 -2.21 -5.78
CA LEU A 79 -6.03 -2.61 -4.71
C LEU A 79 -4.95 -1.54 -4.54
N ILE A 80 -4.80 -1.03 -3.32
CA ILE A 80 -3.71 -0.12 -2.92
C ILE A 80 -2.92 -0.77 -1.79
N LEU A 81 -1.65 -1.05 -2.03
CA LEU A 81 -0.67 -1.41 -1.02
C LEU A 81 -0.14 -0.12 -0.38
N ILE A 82 -0.13 -0.06 0.94
CA ILE A 82 0.48 1.03 1.71
C ILE A 82 1.56 0.41 2.60
N SER A 83 2.82 0.75 2.37
CA SER A 83 3.97 0.12 3.03
C SER A 83 5.18 1.05 3.09
N ASP A 84 6.02 0.85 4.09
CA ASP A 84 7.26 1.62 4.30
C ASP A 84 8.53 0.81 4.07
N GLY A 85 8.43 -0.44 3.60
CA GLY A 85 9.56 -1.37 3.63
C GLY A 85 9.61 -2.42 2.52
N LEU A 86 10.72 -3.16 2.53
CA LEU A 86 10.99 -4.25 1.60
C LEU A 86 10.37 -5.57 2.08
N PRO A 87 10.04 -6.49 1.16
CA PRO A 87 9.58 -7.82 1.53
C PRO A 87 10.66 -8.59 2.30
N THR A 88 10.25 -9.39 3.29
CA THR A 88 11.14 -10.25 4.08
C THR A 88 10.94 -11.73 3.82
N ASP A 89 9.94 -12.12 3.03
CA ASP A 89 9.48 -13.49 2.85
C ASP A 89 9.74 -14.08 1.44
N GLY A 90 10.72 -13.55 0.72
CA GLY A 90 11.18 -14.01 -0.59
C GLY A 90 12.14 -13.01 -1.24
N SER A 91 12.64 -13.33 -2.44
CA SER A 91 13.34 -12.34 -3.27
C SER A 91 12.36 -11.34 -3.87
N ASP A 92 12.86 -10.16 -4.27
CA ASP A 92 12.07 -9.13 -4.98
C ASP A 92 11.33 -9.72 -6.19
N GLU A 93 11.99 -10.58 -6.96
CA GLU A 93 11.41 -11.25 -8.13
C GLU A 93 10.28 -12.21 -7.76
N GLU A 94 10.44 -12.98 -6.68
CA GLU A 94 9.39 -13.90 -6.21
C GLU A 94 8.15 -13.14 -5.74
N VAL A 95 8.34 -12.01 -5.06
CA VAL A 95 7.25 -11.16 -4.56
C VAL A 95 6.50 -10.53 -5.73
N ILE A 96 7.23 -9.96 -6.70
CA ILE A 96 6.65 -9.39 -7.92
C ILE A 96 5.94 -10.47 -8.75
N ALA A 97 6.53 -11.66 -8.89
CA ALA A 97 5.92 -12.77 -9.61
C ALA A 97 4.59 -13.18 -8.97
N GLN A 98 4.51 -13.22 -7.63
CA GLN A 98 3.28 -13.50 -6.91
C GLN A 98 2.24 -12.38 -7.08
N ALA A 99 2.67 -11.11 -7.05
CA ALA A 99 1.79 -9.96 -7.26
C ALA A 99 1.15 -9.95 -8.67
N LYS A 100 1.89 -10.38 -9.70
CA LYS A 100 1.39 -10.52 -11.08
C LYS A 100 0.27 -11.54 -11.25
N LEU A 101 0.08 -12.45 -10.29
CA LEU A 101 -1.01 -13.42 -10.31
C LEU A 101 -2.34 -12.82 -9.85
N LEU A 102 -2.35 -11.61 -9.31
CA LEU A 102 -3.58 -10.94 -8.89
C LEU A 102 -4.42 -10.54 -10.11
N PRO A 103 -5.76 -10.60 -10.01
CA PRO A 103 -6.65 -10.25 -11.13
C PRO A 103 -6.72 -8.73 -11.38
N CYS A 104 -6.12 -7.91 -10.53
CA CYS A 104 -6.07 -6.46 -10.63
C CYS A 104 -4.64 -5.92 -10.42
N PRO A 105 -4.33 -4.73 -10.93
CA PRO A 105 -3.07 -4.06 -10.63
C PRO A 105 -2.87 -3.77 -9.15
N VAL A 106 -1.61 -3.81 -8.69
CA VAL A 106 -1.22 -3.34 -7.36
C VAL A 106 -0.81 -1.89 -7.46
N ASN A 107 -1.64 -0.98 -6.96
CA ASN A 107 -1.24 0.40 -6.78
C ASN A 107 -0.46 0.52 -5.47
N VAL A 108 0.54 1.39 -5.42
CA VAL A 108 1.45 1.47 -4.28
C VAL A 108 1.49 2.90 -3.76
N LEU A 109 1.32 3.05 -2.45
CA LEU A 109 1.59 4.25 -1.71
C LEU A 109 2.75 3.95 -0.75
N TYR A 110 3.96 4.33 -1.15
CA TYR A 110 5.17 4.06 -0.40
C TYR A 110 5.43 5.20 0.60
N ILE A 111 5.83 4.84 1.83
CA ILE A 111 6.16 5.79 2.90
C ILE A 111 7.64 5.63 3.24
N GLY A 112 8.49 6.58 2.88
CA GLY A 112 9.89 6.55 3.30
C GLY A 112 10.86 7.13 2.29
N ASP A 113 12.13 7.10 2.68
CA ASP A 113 13.25 7.72 1.96
C ASP A 113 14.31 6.69 1.52
N ASP A 114 14.10 5.40 1.79
CA ASP A 114 15.05 4.36 1.39
C ASP A 114 14.99 4.11 -0.12
N GLU A 115 16.12 4.32 -0.80
CA GLU A 115 16.23 4.16 -2.26
C GLU A 115 15.91 2.73 -2.75
N LYS A 116 16.21 1.70 -1.94
CA LYS A 116 15.93 0.31 -2.34
C LYS A 116 14.46 0.01 -2.22
N GLY A 117 13.82 0.41 -1.11
CA GLY A 117 12.39 0.34 -0.89
C GLY A 117 11.62 1.05 -1.98
N GLU A 118 11.99 2.31 -2.27
CA GLU A 118 11.36 3.10 -3.32
C GLU A 118 11.48 2.42 -4.70
N ARG A 119 12.68 1.97 -5.07
CA ARG A 119 12.91 1.28 -6.34
C ARG A 119 12.07 0.01 -6.46
N PHE A 120 12.03 -0.81 -5.40
CA PHE A 120 11.23 -2.03 -5.36
C PHE A 120 9.74 -1.72 -5.53
N MET A 121 9.22 -0.75 -4.79
CA MET A 121 7.81 -0.34 -4.83
C MET A 121 7.39 0.19 -6.21
N LYS A 122 8.26 0.98 -6.84
CA LYS A 122 8.08 1.44 -8.22
C LYS A 122 8.06 0.28 -9.21
N GLU A 123 8.97 -0.69 -9.04
CA GLU A 123 9.01 -1.88 -9.90
C GLU A 123 7.74 -2.72 -9.74
N LEU A 124 7.30 -2.95 -8.51
CA LEU A 124 6.11 -3.72 -8.17
C LEU A 124 4.85 -3.14 -8.80
N ALA A 125 4.62 -1.82 -8.64
CA ALA A 125 3.50 -1.13 -9.25
C ALA A 125 3.55 -1.26 -10.78
N ARG A 126 4.71 -0.93 -11.38
CA ARG A 126 4.91 -1.02 -12.84
C ARG A 126 4.66 -2.42 -13.38
N ALA A 127 5.21 -3.44 -12.73
CA ALA A 127 5.17 -4.82 -13.17
C ALA A 127 3.76 -5.44 -13.09
N THR A 128 2.87 -4.88 -12.26
CA THR A 128 1.46 -5.28 -12.16
C THR A 128 0.51 -4.34 -12.93
N GLY A 129 1.04 -3.31 -13.61
CA GLY A 129 0.25 -2.30 -14.32
C GLY A 129 -0.45 -1.29 -13.42
N GLY A 130 0.00 -1.16 -12.17
CA GLY A 130 -0.52 -0.23 -11.17
C GLY A 130 0.15 1.14 -11.24
N GLN A 131 -0.27 2.02 -10.34
CA GLN A 131 0.30 3.36 -10.15
C GLN A 131 1.06 3.41 -8.83
N GLU A 132 2.05 4.28 -8.74
CA GLU A 132 2.84 4.50 -7.53
C GLU A 132 2.78 5.97 -7.12
N ILE A 133 2.77 6.20 -5.81
CA ILE A 133 3.03 7.49 -5.17
C ILE A 133 4.02 7.24 -4.04
N THR A 134 5.13 7.97 -4.03
CA THR A 134 6.10 7.99 -2.93
C THR A 134 5.82 9.20 -2.04
N LEU A 135 5.71 8.94 -0.74
CA LEU A 135 5.65 9.96 0.31
C LEU A 135 6.97 9.92 1.08
N SER A 136 7.88 10.82 0.74
CA SER A 136 9.13 11.05 1.46
C SER A 136 8.86 11.92 2.70
N PRO A 137 8.87 11.37 3.93
CA PRO A 137 8.53 12.14 5.13
C PRO A 137 9.39 13.39 5.32
N GLN A 138 10.64 13.36 4.84
CA GLN A 138 11.58 14.48 4.94
C GLN A 138 11.26 15.62 3.97
N GLU A 139 10.57 15.32 2.86
CA GLU A 139 10.21 16.28 1.81
C GLU A 139 8.77 16.77 1.89
N LEU A 140 7.95 16.18 2.77
CA LEU A 140 6.55 16.57 2.93
C LEU A 140 6.41 18.00 3.46
N GLN A 141 5.56 18.78 2.79
CA GLN A 141 5.15 20.13 3.23
C GLN A 141 3.90 20.12 4.12
N VAL A 142 3.27 18.94 4.25
CA VAL A 142 2.07 18.68 5.05
C VAL A 142 2.35 17.51 5.99
N ASP A 143 1.49 17.27 6.98
CA ASP A 143 1.62 16.08 7.80
C ASP A 143 1.40 14.79 6.99
N LEU A 144 2.02 13.70 7.45
CA LEU A 144 1.97 12.41 6.76
C LEU A 144 0.53 11.87 6.62
N GLY A 145 -0.34 12.08 7.61
CA GLY A 145 -1.75 11.65 7.56
C GLY A 145 -2.52 12.33 6.41
N THR A 146 -2.36 13.64 6.23
CA THR A 146 -2.92 14.38 5.10
C THR A 146 -2.36 13.85 3.77
N ALA A 147 -1.04 13.67 3.67
CA ALA A 147 -0.41 13.15 2.46
C ALA A 147 -0.87 11.73 2.11
N LEU A 148 -1.06 10.87 3.10
CA LEU A 148 -1.60 9.52 2.95
C LEU A 148 -3.04 9.56 2.42
N THR A 149 -3.89 10.40 3.02
CA THR A 149 -5.29 10.57 2.60
C THR A 149 -5.36 11.01 1.14
N ASP A 150 -4.58 12.02 0.76
CA ASP A 150 -4.50 12.52 -0.62
C ASP A 150 -3.97 11.45 -1.58
N GLY A 151 -2.95 10.68 -1.17
CA GLY A 151 -2.38 9.58 -1.93
C GLY A 151 -3.39 8.48 -2.22
N ILE A 152 -4.10 8.02 -1.18
CA ILE A 152 -5.17 7.02 -1.32
C ILE A 152 -6.26 7.54 -2.26
N GLN A 153 -6.70 8.78 -2.09
CA GLN A 153 -7.73 9.37 -2.93
C GLN A 153 -7.30 9.44 -4.41
N LYS A 154 -6.06 9.84 -4.69
CA LYS A 154 -5.50 9.87 -6.06
C LYS A 154 -5.46 8.48 -6.70
N LEU A 155 -5.01 7.47 -5.95
CA LEU A 155 -4.88 6.09 -6.44
C LEU A 155 -6.24 5.35 -6.53
N ALA A 156 -7.24 5.77 -5.77
CA ALA A 156 -8.59 5.20 -5.84
C ALA A 156 -9.31 5.59 -7.16
N LEU A 157 -8.93 6.72 -7.75
CA LEU A 157 -9.49 7.20 -9.02
C LEU A 157 -8.86 6.46 -10.22
N PRO A 158 -9.60 6.26 -11.33
CA PRO A 158 -8.99 5.77 -12.55
C PRO A 158 -7.93 6.75 -13.06
N PRO A 159 -6.84 6.25 -13.69
CA PRO A 159 -5.89 7.12 -14.35
C PRO A 159 -6.62 8.00 -15.36
N ALA A 160 -6.33 9.31 -15.34
CA ALA A 160 -6.90 10.24 -16.30
C ALA A 160 -6.65 9.70 -17.71
N ARG A 161 -7.71 9.61 -18.53
CA ARG A 161 -7.56 9.18 -19.93
C ARG A 161 -6.54 10.12 -20.57
N ARG A 162 -5.43 9.57 -21.07
CA ARG A 162 -4.59 10.31 -22.00
C ARG A 162 -5.46 10.63 -23.21
N ASN A 163 -5.66 11.91 -23.49
CA ASN A 163 -6.12 12.33 -24.80
C ASN A 163 -4.97 12.01 -25.76
N ASP A 164 -4.96 10.79 -26.27
CA ASP A 164 -4.15 10.43 -27.41
C ASP A 164 -4.76 11.21 -28.60
N GLY A 165 -4.28 12.44 -28.75
CA GLY A 165 -4.63 13.32 -29.85
C GLY A 165 -4.39 12.59 -31.16
N LYS A 166 -5.45 12.50 -31.96
CA LYS A 166 -5.35 12.17 -33.38
C LYS A 166 -4.51 13.19 -34.11
#